data_AF-A0A418PMF1-F1
#
_entry.id   AF-A0A418PMF1-F1
#
_cell.length_a   1.000
_cell.length_b   1.000
_cell.length_c   1.000
_cell.angle_alpha   90.00
_cell.angle_beta   90.00
_cell.angle_gamma   90.00
#
_symmetry.space_group_name_H-M   'P 1'
#
loop_
_entity.id
_entity.type
_entity.pdbx_description
1 polymer ?
#
loop_
_entity_poly.entity_id
_entity_poly.type
_entity_poly.pdbx_seq_one_letter_code
_entity_poly.pdbx_strand_id
1 'polypeptide(L)'
;MDFIKKFFRKQEEIIHPNFNYEIELLSILNGFSANPIFGLNTFWPERFKELLGDIDPIIKNFLSKDLLKINLEEESLSMVQLKEILQKNNLKTSGSKTELANRVREKIEDKSYLKGLSPLFKITDKGKELVKSYEDQFSKEYDLFLNQILKIILEGKIIEAEKEYFSLKSKFPDQRSLGGSLNKFGDCTLEILKYILEKKVPYFEGRFNELEKNTIREALIIFSITFPNFFNSEPTSFFIEKLKMIDFSLFRDKLSKSSRVSHKVLENPLRVIGYYLHYEYSYIYNLAEFSQIVEKSRSERFSTKYSGVQILNNGCECQEIFGEEKYEWSKIKSIPSIPRNGFCRCIYLPYY
;
A
#
# COMPACT_ATOMS: atom_id res chain seq x y z
N MET A 1 16.11 21.85 -42.58
CA MET A 1 15.76 20.44 -42.24
C MET A 1 16.90 19.67 -41.57
N ASP A 2 18.01 20.31 -41.12
CA ASP A 2 19.20 19.61 -40.59
C ASP A 2 19.67 20.01 -39.18
N PHE A 3 18.85 20.73 -38.40
CA PHE A 3 19.21 21.08 -37.01
C PHE A 3 18.44 20.26 -35.95
N ILE A 4 17.45 19.46 -36.36
CA ILE A 4 16.55 18.69 -35.48
C ILE A 4 17.07 17.26 -35.20
N LYS A 5 18.10 16.79 -35.91
CA LYS A 5 18.66 15.44 -35.75
C LYS A 5 19.89 15.33 -34.84
N LYS A 6 20.31 16.43 -34.17
CA LYS A 6 21.57 16.47 -33.38
C LYS A 6 21.40 16.55 -31.86
N PHE A 7 20.20 16.29 -31.36
CA PHE A 7 19.97 15.92 -29.97
C PHE A 7 19.19 14.61 -29.98
N PHE A 8 19.87 13.51 -30.29
CA PHE A 8 19.49 12.24 -29.67
C PHE A 8 19.65 12.48 -28.16
N ARG A 9 18.57 12.93 -27.50
CA ARG A 9 18.42 12.79 -26.06
C ARG A 9 18.69 11.31 -25.82
N LYS A 10 19.86 10.99 -25.29
CA LYS A 10 20.11 9.68 -24.70
C LYS A 10 18.92 9.49 -23.76
N GLN A 11 18.03 8.55 -24.07
CA GLN A 11 16.96 8.21 -23.13
C GLN A 11 17.69 7.94 -21.83
N GLU A 12 17.42 8.75 -20.81
CA GLU A 12 17.97 8.50 -19.48
C GLU A 12 17.53 7.09 -19.12
N GLU A 13 18.50 6.23 -18.84
CA GLU A 13 18.22 4.86 -18.47
C GLU A 13 17.29 4.88 -17.25
N ILE A 14 16.21 4.09 -17.32
CA ILE A 14 15.24 4.03 -16.24
C ILE A 14 15.91 3.35 -15.06
N ILE A 15 15.93 4.06 -13.93
CA ILE A 15 16.53 3.57 -12.70
C ILE A 15 15.49 2.63 -12.09
N HIS A 16 15.83 1.34 -12.04
CA HIS A 16 15.06 0.40 -11.23
C HIS A 16 15.67 0.35 -9.83
N PRO A 17 14.86 0.61 -8.78
CA PRO A 17 15.25 0.33 -7.41
C PRO A 17 15.87 -1.05 -7.28
N ASN A 18 16.83 -1.19 -6.38
CA ASN A 18 17.47 -2.47 -6.11
C ASN A 18 16.88 -3.10 -4.83
N PHE A 19 16.19 -4.24 -4.97
CA PHE A 19 15.77 -4.99 -3.77
C PHE A 19 16.94 -5.73 -3.18
N ASN A 20 16.95 -5.82 -1.85
CA ASN A 20 17.80 -6.76 -1.16
C ASN A 20 16.95 -7.66 -0.25
N TYR A 21 16.58 -8.82 -0.77
CA TYR A 21 15.79 -9.83 -0.06
C TYR A 21 16.44 -10.28 1.26
N GLU A 22 17.77 -10.25 1.37
CA GLU A 22 18.47 -10.59 2.62
C GLU A 22 18.25 -9.49 3.68
N ILE A 23 18.39 -8.21 3.31
CA ILE A 23 18.19 -7.10 4.26
C ILE A 23 16.72 -6.99 4.68
N GLU A 24 15.78 -7.28 3.77
CA GLU A 24 14.34 -7.36 4.06
C GLU A 24 14.04 -8.49 5.06
N LEU A 25 14.65 -9.66 4.84
CA LEU A 25 14.59 -10.76 5.81
C LEU A 25 15.13 -10.33 7.17
N LEU A 26 16.27 -9.62 7.22
CA LEU A 26 16.84 -9.10 8.47
C LEU A 26 15.86 -8.17 9.21
N SER A 27 15.20 -7.26 8.49
CA SER A 27 14.19 -6.35 9.06
C SER A 27 13.02 -7.13 9.65
N ILE A 28 12.50 -8.12 8.90
CA ILE A 28 11.37 -8.95 9.33
C ILE A 28 11.74 -9.83 10.53
N LEU A 29 12.95 -10.39 10.58
CA LEU A 29 13.37 -11.26 11.69
C LEU A 29 13.34 -10.56 13.06
N ASN A 30 13.37 -9.24 13.11
CA ASN A 30 13.32 -8.51 14.38
C ASN A 30 12.00 -8.77 15.14
N GLY A 31 12.10 -9.40 16.31
CA GLY A 31 10.95 -9.78 17.15
C GLY A 31 10.34 -11.15 16.81
N PHE A 32 10.86 -11.86 15.81
CA PHE A 32 10.41 -13.22 15.48
C PHE A 32 11.09 -14.28 16.34
N SER A 33 10.42 -15.43 16.52
CA SER A 33 11.01 -16.55 17.25
C SER A 33 12.19 -17.15 16.49
N ALA A 34 13.28 -17.40 17.21
CA ALA A 34 14.46 -18.12 16.73
C ALA A 34 14.33 -19.65 16.87
N ASN A 35 13.15 -20.16 17.25
CA ASN A 35 12.89 -21.58 17.30
C ASN A 35 12.47 -22.10 15.91
N PRO A 36 13.13 -23.14 15.35
CA PRO A 36 12.79 -23.68 14.05
C PRO A 36 11.39 -24.32 13.96
N ILE A 37 10.71 -24.61 15.09
CA ILE A 37 9.48 -25.42 15.10
C ILE A 37 8.18 -24.62 15.27
N PHE A 38 8.20 -23.34 15.68
CA PHE A 38 6.94 -22.62 15.91
C PHE A 38 6.98 -21.15 15.52
N GLY A 39 6.02 -20.77 14.66
CA GLY A 39 5.49 -19.41 14.63
C GLY A 39 5.95 -18.55 13.47
N LEU A 40 6.54 -19.16 12.45
CA LEU A 40 6.49 -18.57 11.13
C LEU A 40 5.01 -18.38 10.75
N ASN A 41 4.59 -17.12 10.53
CA ASN A 41 3.38 -16.83 9.79
C ASN A 41 3.41 -17.73 8.55
N THR A 42 2.43 -18.61 8.37
CA THR A 42 2.48 -19.74 7.41
C THR A 42 2.76 -19.30 5.96
N PHE A 43 2.69 -18.00 5.65
CA PHE A 43 2.88 -17.43 4.33
C PHE A 43 4.30 -16.91 4.00
N TRP A 44 5.11 -16.52 4.98
CA TRP A 44 6.39 -15.81 4.73
C TRP A 44 7.65 -16.69 4.55
N PRO A 45 7.84 -17.80 5.27
CA PRO A 45 9.07 -18.59 5.22
C PRO A 45 9.14 -19.48 3.99
N GLU A 46 8.02 -20.05 3.57
CA GLU A 46 7.98 -20.78 2.30
C GLU A 46 8.33 -19.83 1.15
N ARG A 47 7.90 -18.57 1.23
CA ARG A 47 8.15 -17.56 0.21
C ARG A 47 9.58 -17.02 0.20
N PHE A 48 10.15 -16.69 1.36
CA PHE A 48 11.57 -16.38 1.44
C PHE A 48 12.43 -17.58 1.04
N LYS A 49 11.98 -18.81 1.33
CA LYS A 49 12.66 -20.02 0.87
C LYS A 49 12.59 -20.21 -0.66
N GLU A 50 11.49 -19.82 -1.30
CA GLU A 50 11.40 -19.78 -2.77
C GLU A 50 12.36 -18.76 -3.40
N LEU A 51 12.52 -17.59 -2.76
CA LEU A 51 13.29 -16.47 -3.32
C LEU A 51 14.78 -16.50 -2.97
N LEU A 52 15.10 -16.88 -1.73
CA LEU A 52 16.46 -16.91 -1.18
C LEU A 52 17.03 -18.33 -1.10
N GLY A 53 16.22 -19.37 -1.30
CA GLY A 53 16.64 -20.75 -1.08
C GLY A 53 16.73 -21.09 0.41
N ASP A 54 17.81 -21.74 0.82
CA ASP A 54 18.02 -22.07 2.23
C ASP A 54 18.32 -20.80 3.05
N ILE A 55 17.48 -20.51 4.05
CA ILE A 55 17.57 -19.30 4.88
C ILE A 55 18.56 -19.46 6.04
N ASP A 56 18.89 -20.70 6.44
CA ASP A 56 19.75 -20.97 7.60
C ASP A 56 21.17 -20.39 7.43
N PRO A 57 21.84 -20.51 6.26
CA PRO A 57 23.12 -19.84 6.01
C PRO A 57 23.04 -18.31 6.12
N ILE A 58 21.93 -17.70 5.70
CA ILE A 58 21.72 -16.26 5.73
C ILE A 58 21.58 -15.77 7.17
N ILE A 59 20.78 -16.47 7.99
CA ILE A 59 20.64 -16.18 9.43
C ILE A 59 22.00 -16.35 10.13
N LYS A 60 22.73 -17.44 9.86
CA LYS A 60 24.09 -17.65 10.40
C LYS A 60 25.03 -16.50 10.02
N ASN A 61 24.96 -16.02 8.78
CA ASN A 61 25.73 -14.87 8.31
C ASN A 61 25.38 -13.60 9.11
N PHE A 62 24.09 -13.31 9.33
CA PHE A 62 23.66 -12.15 10.14
C PHE A 62 24.15 -12.22 11.58
N LEU A 63 24.06 -13.40 12.21
CA LEU A 63 24.59 -13.63 13.56
C LEU A 63 26.11 -13.41 13.59
N SER A 64 26.83 -13.96 12.61
CA SER A 64 28.30 -13.84 12.54
C SER A 64 28.79 -12.40 12.29
N LYS A 65 27.98 -11.59 11.59
CA LYS A 65 28.27 -10.18 11.29
C LYS A 65 27.82 -9.20 12.38
N ASP A 66 27.25 -9.71 13.48
CA ASP A 66 26.64 -8.92 14.54
C ASP A 66 25.53 -7.98 14.03
N LEU A 67 24.75 -8.44 13.04
CA LEU A 67 23.56 -7.74 12.53
C LEU A 67 22.29 -8.18 13.26
N LEU A 68 22.32 -9.40 13.77
CA LEU A 68 21.24 -10.05 14.49
C LEU A 68 21.82 -10.69 15.74
N LYS A 69 21.05 -10.71 16.82
CA LYS A 69 21.36 -11.48 18.03
C LYS A 69 20.15 -12.28 18.48
N ILE A 70 20.40 -13.40 19.13
CA ILE A 70 19.35 -14.17 19.80
C ILE A 70 19.20 -13.58 21.19
N ASN A 71 18.10 -12.87 21.43
CA ASN A 71 17.77 -12.37 22.75
C ASN A 71 17.04 -13.48 23.52
N LEU A 72 17.67 -13.95 24.59
CA LEU A 72 17.06 -14.91 25.53
C LEU A 72 16.21 -14.20 26.60
N GLU A 73 16.31 -12.87 26.72
CA GLU A 73 15.81 -12.12 27.89
C GLU A 73 14.60 -11.19 27.65
N GLU A 74 13.94 -11.27 26.50
CA GLU A 74 12.62 -10.65 26.31
C GLU A 74 11.56 -11.73 26.15
N GLU A 75 11.30 -12.42 27.24
CA GLU A 75 10.14 -13.29 27.37
C GLU A 75 8.89 -12.47 27.06
N SER A 76 8.19 -12.84 25.99
CA SER A 76 6.93 -12.21 25.58
C SER A 76 5.88 -12.21 26.70
N LEU A 77 6.05 -13.09 27.70
CA LEU A 77 5.32 -13.05 28.94
C LEU A 77 5.86 -11.94 29.85
N SER A 78 5.01 -10.97 30.12
CA SER A 78 5.23 -9.98 31.17
C SER A 78 5.44 -10.66 32.53
N MET A 79 6.07 -9.95 33.47
CA MET A 79 6.25 -10.43 34.84
C MET A 79 4.90 -10.81 35.50
N VAL A 80 3.81 -10.15 35.12
CA VAL A 80 2.45 -10.47 35.58
C VAL A 80 2.01 -11.84 35.03
N GLN A 81 2.12 -12.05 33.72
CA GLN A 81 1.76 -13.32 33.09
C GLN A 81 2.58 -14.50 33.63
N LEU A 82 3.88 -14.30 33.88
CA LEU A 82 4.72 -15.33 34.50
C LEU A 82 4.21 -15.71 35.91
N LYS A 83 3.84 -14.71 36.72
CA LYS A 83 3.30 -14.96 38.06
C LYS A 83 1.94 -15.65 38.01
N GLU A 84 1.06 -15.27 37.10
CA GLU A 84 -0.25 -15.91 36.90
C GLU A 84 -0.10 -17.38 36.50
N ILE A 85 0.79 -17.67 35.54
CA ILE A 85 1.09 -19.04 35.10
C ILE A 85 1.64 -19.87 36.26
N LEU A 86 2.62 -19.34 37.01
CA LEU A 86 3.20 -20.02 38.16
C LEU A 86 2.17 -20.23 39.27
N GLN A 87 1.33 -19.24 39.56
CA GLN A 87 0.26 -19.34 40.56
C GLN A 87 -0.78 -20.40 40.18
N LYS A 88 -1.21 -20.45 38.91
CA LYS A 88 -2.13 -21.47 38.40
C LYS A 88 -1.58 -22.89 38.52
N ASN A 89 -0.26 -23.05 38.51
CA ASN A 89 0.44 -24.32 38.65
C ASN A 89 0.99 -24.57 40.07
N ASN A 90 0.55 -23.79 41.08
CA ASN A 90 0.99 -23.91 42.47
C ASN A 90 2.51 -23.80 42.67
N LEU A 91 3.17 -22.98 41.85
CA LEU A 91 4.61 -22.71 41.92
C LEU A 91 4.91 -21.34 42.54
N LYS A 92 6.10 -21.21 43.13
CA LYS A 92 6.59 -19.96 43.73
C LYS A 92 6.61 -18.82 42.71
N THR A 93 6.01 -17.67 43.06
CA THR A 93 5.86 -16.48 42.19
C THR A 93 6.85 -15.35 42.48
N SER A 94 7.77 -15.53 43.42
CA SER A 94 8.86 -14.58 43.71
C SER A 94 10.16 -14.93 42.98
N GLY A 95 10.94 -13.90 42.64
CA GLY A 95 12.20 -13.99 41.90
C GLY A 95 12.33 -12.90 40.82
N SER A 96 13.51 -12.84 40.19
CA SER A 96 13.74 -12.05 38.97
C SER A 96 12.91 -12.60 37.79
N LYS A 97 12.67 -11.80 36.74
CA LYS A 97 11.86 -12.23 35.58
C LYS A 97 12.42 -13.53 34.97
N THR A 98 13.75 -13.60 34.82
CA THR A 98 14.50 -14.77 34.33
C THR A 98 14.30 -16.00 35.22
N GLU A 99 14.33 -15.85 36.56
CA GLU A 99 14.06 -16.97 37.48
C GLU A 99 12.63 -17.49 37.36
N LEU A 100 11.65 -16.59 37.19
CA LEU A 100 10.25 -16.97 37.04
C LEU A 100 10.03 -17.76 35.75
N ALA A 101 10.61 -17.32 34.64
CA ALA A 101 10.47 -18.01 33.38
C ALA A 101 11.27 -19.30 33.26
N ASN A 102 12.47 -19.39 33.85
CA ASN A 102 13.17 -20.67 33.98
C ASN A 102 12.32 -21.67 34.76
N ARG A 103 11.62 -21.21 35.81
CA ARG A 103 10.68 -22.05 36.56
C ARG A 103 9.49 -22.50 35.71
N VAL A 104 8.95 -21.64 34.84
CA VAL A 104 7.93 -22.04 33.86
C VAL A 104 8.48 -23.07 32.87
N ARG A 105 9.71 -22.90 32.36
CA ARG A 105 10.36 -23.85 31.43
C ARG A 105 10.60 -25.22 32.05
N GLU A 106 11.03 -25.25 33.30
CA GLU A 106 11.48 -26.48 33.96
C GLU A 106 10.35 -27.26 34.65
N LYS A 107 9.34 -26.56 35.18
CA LYS A 107 8.37 -27.16 36.12
C LYS A 107 6.94 -27.26 35.60
N ILE A 108 6.64 -26.69 34.43
CA ILE A 108 5.28 -26.71 33.87
C ILE A 108 5.22 -27.67 32.69
N GLU A 109 4.33 -28.66 32.78
CA GLU A 109 4.14 -29.69 31.76
C GLU A 109 3.41 -29.16 30.51
N ASP A 110 2.54 -28.16 30.69
CA ASP A 110 1.81 -27.52 29.59
C ASP A 110 2.77 -26.70 28.72
N LYS A 111 3.19 -27.31 27.60
CA LYS A 111 4.11 -26.71 26.64
C LYS A 111 3.53 -25.52 25.88
N SER A 112 2.22 -25.23 26.01
CA SER A 112 1.62 -24.05 25.38
C SER A 112 2.22 -22.74 25.90
N TYR A 113 2.63 -22.71 27.17
CA TYR A 113 3.30 -21.56 27.80
C TYR A 113 4.72 -21.33 27.28
N LEU A 114 5.38 -22.35 26.73
CA LEU A 114 6.75 -22.26 26.19
C LEU A 114 6.81 -21.47 24.88
N LYS A 115 5.70 -21.32 24.17
CA LYS A 115 5.60 -20.43 23.00
C LYS A 115 5.92 -18.99 23.38
N GLY A 116 5.53 -18.56 24.59
CA GLY A 116 5.83 -17.22 25.10
C GLY A 116 7.25 -17.03 25.67
N LEU A 117 8.03 -18.11 25.73
CA LEU A 117 9.37 -18.17 26.33
C LEU A 117 10.45 -18.55 25.32
N SER A 118 10.10 -18.61 24.04
CA SER A 118 11.02 -18.98 22.97
C SER A 118 12.00 -17.84 22.68
N PRO A 119 13.28 -18.14 22.38
CA PRO A 119 14.26 -17.12 22.02
C PRO A 119 13.75 -16.30 20.84
N LEU A 120 14.02 -14.99 20.84
CA LEU A 120 13.64 -14.10 19.75
C LEU A 120 14.90 -13.60 19.04
N PHE A 121 14.82 -13.45 17.73
CA PHE A 121 15.78 -12.66 16.98
C PHE A 121 15.55 -11.18 17.31
N LYS A 122 16.63 -10.47 17.63
CA LYS A 122 16.64 -9.03 17.84
C LYS A 122 17.70 -8.42 16.96
N ILE A 123 17.32 -7.42 16.17
CA ILE A 123 18.26 -6.69 15.35
C ILE A 123 19.19 -5.86 16.26
N THR A 124 20.49 -5.89 15.98
CA THR A 124 21.47 -5.07 16.69
C THR A 124 21.42 -3.62 16.18
N ASP A 125 22.10 -2.68 16.84
CA ASP A 125 22.15 -1.31 16.34
C ASP A 125 22.84 -1.22 14.97
N LYS A 126 23.88 -2.04 14.75
CA LYS A 126 24.52 -2.24 13.45
C LYS A 126 23.54 -2.79 12.40
N GLY A 127 22.70 -3.76 12.78
CA GLY A 127 21.65 -4.26 11.90
C GLY A 127 20.62 -3.19 11.56
N LYS A 128 20.19 -2.36 12.53
CA LYS A 128 19.25 -1.26 12.29
C LYS A 128 19.83 -0.22 11.34
N GLU A 129 21.10 0.13 11.50
CA GLU A 129 21.80 1.06 10.60
C GLU A 129 21.85 0.52 9.17
N LEU A 130 22.12 -0.78 9.00
CA LEU A 130 22.11 -1.43 7.69
C LEU A 130 20.70 -1.40 7.06
N VAL A 131 19.68 -1.80 7.80
CA VAL A 131 18.28 -1.78 7.34
C VAL A 131 17.87 -0.36 6.97
N LYS A 132 18.12 0.62 7.84
CA LYS A 132 17.81 2.02 7.58
C LYS A 132 18.53 2.57 6.34
N SER A 133 19.82 2.30 6.19
CA SER A 133 20.59 2.74 5.03
C SER A 133 20.03 2.16 3.73
N TYR A 134 19.63 0.90 3.75
CA TYR A 134 18.98 0.23 2.63
C TYR A 134 17.60 0.85 2.34
N GLU A 135 16.75 1.03 3.35
CA GLU A 135 15.43 1.66 3.20
C GLU A 135 15.54 3.09 2.64
N ASP A 136 16.49 3.88 3.14
CA ASP A 136 16.74 5.25 2.66
C ASP A 136 17.21 5.27 1.20
N GLN A 137 18.09 4.33 0.81
CA GLN A 137 18.56 4.20 -0.57
C GLN A 137 17.44 3.73 -1.49
N PHE A 138 16.74 2.66 -1.11
CA PHE A 138 15.62 2.12 -1.87
C PHE A 138 14.53 3.17 -2.09
N SER A 139 14.18 3.94 -1.04
CA SER A 139 13.20 5.01 -1.13
C SER A 139 13.61 6.08 -2.16
N LYS A 140 14.88 6.50 -2.16
CA LYS A 140 15.41 7.47 -3.14
C LYS A 140 15.35 6.93 -4.57
N GLU A 141 15.77 5.69 -4.78
CA GLU A 141 15.71 5.04 -6.10
C GLU A 141 14.26 4.89 -6.57
N TYR A 142 13.34 4.57 -5.65
CA TYR A 142 11.92 4.43 -5.96
C TYR A 142 11.28 5.77 -6.31
N ASP A 143 11.65 6.86 -5.64
CA ASP A 143 11.18 8.20 -5.99
C ASP A 143 11.70 8.65 -7.36
N LEU A 144 12.95 8.33 -7.69
CA LEU A 144 13.51 8.59 -9.03
C LEU A 144 12.76 7.80 -10.09
N PHE A 145 12.51 6.51 -9.85
CA PHE A 145 11.72 5.66 -10.73
C PHE A 145 10.32 6.22 -10.95
N LEU A 146 9.58 6.56 -9.89
CA LEU A 146 8.24 7.12 -9.99
C LEU A 146 8.22 8.43 -10.79
N ASN A 147 9.22 9.29 -10.61
CA ASN A 147 9.35 10.53 -11.39
C ASN A 147 9.61 10.24 -12.89
N GLN A 148 10.40 9.23 -13.22
CA GLN A 148 10.62 8.81 -14.61
C GLN A 148 9.34 8.24 -15.22
N ILE A 149 8.62 7.37 -14.50
CA ILE A 149 7.33 6.82 -14.93
C ILE A 149 6.29 7.91 -15.14
N LEU A 150 6.18 8.88 -14.21
CA LEU A 150 5.28 10.03 -14.33
C LEU A 150 5.53 10.80 -15.62
N LYS A 151 6.80 11.08 -15.96
CA LYS A 151 7.16 11.77 -17.21
C LYS A 151 6.71 10.98 -18.44
N ILE A 152 6.93 9.67 -18.48
CA ILE A 152 6.52 8.80 -19.60
C ILE A 152 4.99 8.82 -19.76
N ILE A 153 4.24 8.77 -18.65
CA ILE A 153 2.76 8.85 -18.66
C ILE A 153 2.29 10.21 -19.17
N LEU A 154 2.89 11.31 -18.70
CA LEU A 154 2.54 12.67 -19.14
C LEU A 154 2.87 12.93 -20.63
N GLU A 155 3.83 12.21 -21.20
CA GLU A 155 4.11 12.18 -22.64
C GLU A 155 3.09 11.33 -23.44
N GLY A 156 2.10 10.72 -22.78
CA GLY A 156 1.09 9.86 -23.38
C GLY A 156 1.56 8.44 -23.69
N LYS A 157 2.78 8.06 -23.25
CA LYS A 157 3.39 6.76 -23.55
C LYS A 157 3.03 5.71 -22.48
N ILE A 158 1.74 5.53 -22.23
CA ILE A 158 1.22 4.70 -21.12
C ILE A 158 1.72 3.24 -21.21
N ILE A 159 1.78 2.65 -22.41
CA ILE A 159 2.23 1.26 -22.62
C ILE A 159 3.72 1.10 -22.25
N GLU A 160 4.55 2.11 -22.50
CA GLU A 160 5.96 2.10 -22.11
C GLU A 160 6.09 2.18 -20.59
N ALA A 161 5.36 3.10 -19.95
CA ALA A 161 5.31 3.21 -18.49
C ALA A 161 4.84 1.90 -17.82
N GLU A 162 3.83 1.24 -18.39
CA GLU A 162 3.34 -0.05 -17.93
C GLU A 162 4.41 -1.14 -18.01
N LYS A 163 5.12 -1.26 -19.15
CA LYS A 163 6.21 -2.24 -19.32
C LYS A 163 7.30 -2.05 -18.28
N GLU A 164 7.67 -0.81 -17.99
CA GLU A 164 8.72 -0.48 -17.01
C GLU A 164 8.28 -0.77 -15.59
N TYR A 165 7.02 -0.48 -15.27
CA TYR A 165 6.41 -0.84 -14.00
C TYR A 165 6.32 -2.37 -13.82
N PHE A 166 5.98 -3.12 -14.87
CA PHE A 166 5.99 -4.59 -14.84
C PHE A 166 7.40 -5.17 -14.81
N SER A 167 8.37 -4.56 -15.49
CA SER A 167 9.79 -4.93 -15.43
C SER A 167 10.28 -4.81 -14.00
N LEU A 168 9.96 -3.70 -13.32
CA LEU A 168 10.18 -3.56 -11.89
C LEU A 168 9.49 -4.72 -11.15
N LYS A 169 8.16 -4.84 -11.23
CA LYS A 169 7.40 -5.90 -10.54
C LYS A 169 7.94 -7.32 -10.76
N SER A 170 8.47 -7.65 -11.93
CA SER A 170 9.06 -8.97 -12.22
C SER A 170 10.32 -9.25 -11.40
N LYS A 171 11.08 -8.20 -11.05
CA LYS A 171 12.23 -8.23 -10.13
C LYS A 171 11.79 -8.25 -8.66
N PHE A 172 10.53 -7.86 -8.38
CA PHE A 172 9.91 -7.85 -7.05
C PHE A 172 8.59 -8.66 -7.04
N PRO A 173 8.63 -9.99 -7.31
CA PRO A 173 7.42 -10.80 -7.43
C PRO A 173 6.61 -10.92 -6.13
N ASP A 174 7.12 -10.42 -5.00
CA ASP A 174 6.36 -10.30 -3.75
C ASP A 174 5.88 -8.86 -3.55
N GLN A 175 4.59 -8.64 -3.80
CA GLN A 175 3.93 -7.34 -3.70
C GLN A 175 3.55 -6.98 -2.25
N ARG A 176 4.17 -7.64 -1.26
CA ARG A 176 3.90 -7.49 0.18
C ARG A 176 5.03 -6.85 0.97
N SER A 177 6.02 -6.19 0.34
CA SER A 177 6.93 -5.31 1.08
C SER A 177 6.10 -4.26 1.85
N LEU A 178 6.16 -4.27 3.18
CA LEU A 178 5.66 -3.35 4.23
C LEU A 178 4.43 -2.41 4.01
N GLY A 179 3.64 -2.59 2.95
CA GLY A 179 2.51 -1.70 2.62
C GLY A 179 1.54 -2.19 1.54
N GLY A 180 1.81 -3.28 0.81
CA GLY A 180 0.87 -3.80 -0.20
C GLY A 180 0.67 -2.89 -1.43
N SER A 181 1.58 -1.93 -1.64
CA SER A 181 1.44 -0.77 -2.54
C SER A 181 1.81 -1.03 -4.02
N LEU A 182 2.11 -2.26 -4.42
CA LEU A 182 2.44 -2.57 -5.83
C LEU A 182 1.36 -3.42 -6.52
N ASN A 183 0.19 -3.58 -5.90
CA ASN A 183 -0.90 -4.35 -6.51
C ASN A 183 -1.32 -3.73 -7.85
N LYS A 184 -1.38 -4.52 -8.92
CA LYS A 184 -1.95 -4.27 -10.25
C LYS A 184 -1.78 -2.84 -10.84
N PHE A 185 -0.69 -2.60 -11.58
CA PHE A 185 -0.90 -2.06 -12.94
C PHE A 185 -1.75 -3.14 -13.63
N GLY A 186 -2.99 -2.83 -13.95
CA GLY A 186 -3.91 -3.75 -14.61
C GLY A 186 -4.90 -2.95 -15.43
N ASP A 187 -5.81 -3.63 -16.11
CA ASP A 187 -6.76 -3.00 -17.05
C ASP A 187 -7.46 -1.77 -16.45
N CYS A 188 -7.78 -1.79 -15.14
CA CYS A 188 -8.38 -0.64 -14.45
C CYS A 188 -7.43 0.56 -14.34
N THR A 189 -6.15 0.36 -14.00
CA THR A 189 -5.15 1.43 -13.91
C THR A 189 -4.93 2.09 -15.28
N LEU A 190 -4.91 1.32 -16.37
CA LEU A 190 -4.79 1.88 -17.71
C LEU A 190 -5.98 2.78 -18.06
N GLU A 191 -7.20 2.32 -17.81
CA GLU A 191 -8.41 3.12 -18.03
C GLU A 191 -8.46 4.38 -17.15
N ILE A 192 -8.00 4.29 -15.89
CA ILE A 192 -7.86 5.44 -15.00
C ILE A 192 -6.85 6.45 -15.55
N LEU A 193 -5.67 5.99 -15.99
CA LEU A 193 -4.63 6.87 -16.55
C LEU A 193 -5.12 7.54 -17.84
N LYS A 194 -5.80 6.81 -18.73
CA LYS A 194 -6.46 7.41 -19.90
C LYS A 194 -7.46 8.48 -19.48
N TYR A 195 -8.31 8.20 -18.48
CA TYR A 195 -9.26 9.18 -17.98
C TYR A 195 -8.57 10.44 -17.43
N ILE A 196 -7.50 10.28 -16.63
CA ILE A 196 -6.73 11.40 -16.06
C ILE A 196 -6.05 12.26 -17.15
N LEU A 197 -5.58 11.63 -18.23
CA LEU A 197 -4.90 12.31 -19.34
C LEU A 197 -5.87 12.95 -20.35
N GLU A 198 -6.97 12.27 -20.68
CA GLU A 198 -7.92 12.68 -21.72
C GLU A 198 -9.05 13.57 -21.19
N LYS A 199 -9.49 13.35 -19.94
CA LYS A 199 -10.66 14.02 -19.37
C LYS A 199 -10.23 15.14 -18.44
N LYS A 200 -11.02 16.20 -18.44
CA LYS A 200 -10.89 17.27 -17.44
C LYS A 200 -11.33 16.69 -16.10
N VAL A 201 -10.45 16.76 -15.10
CA VAL A 201 -10.66 16.22 -13.75
C VAL A 201 -11.86 16.94 -13.11
N PRO A 202 -13.06 16.31 -13.05
CA PRO A 202 -14.32 17.05 -12.97
C PRO A 202 -14.56 17.83 -11.67
N TYR A 203 -13.98 17.43 -10.53
CA TYR A 203 -14.18 18.17 -9.27
C TYR A 203 -13.39 19.49 -9.22
N PHE A 204 -12.30 19.56 -9.98
CA PHE A 204 -11.38 20.69 -9.98
C PHE A 204 -11.64 21.66 -11.14
N GLU A 205 -12.53 21.31 -12.07
CA GLU A 205 -12.96 22.22 -13.13
C GLU A 205 -13.62 23.49 -12.55
N GLY A 206 -13.14 24.65 -13.01
CA GLY A 206 -13.64 25.97 -12.61
C GLY A 206 -13.15 26.51 -11.26
N ARG A 207 -12.42 25.73 -10.45
CA ARG A 207 -11.90 26.15 -9.14
C ARG A 207 -10.39 26.44 -9.12
N PHE A 208 -9.69 25.87 -10.09
CA PHE A 208 -8.23 25.89 -10.18
C PHE A 208 -7.80 26.40 -11.55
N ASN A 209 -6.65 27.07 -11.60
CA ASN A 209 -5.98 27.48 -12.82
C ASN A 209 -5.29 26.26 -13.47
N GLU A 210 -4.77 26.41 -14.69
CA GLU A 210 -4.16 25.28 -15.43
C GLU A 210 -2.92 24.70 -14.72
N LEU A 211 -2.11 25.54 -14.06
CA LEU A 211 -0.94 25.07 -13.32
C LEU A 211 -1.36 24.15 -12.17
N GLU A 212 -2.32 24.60 -11.36
CA GLU A 212 -2.90 23.81 -10.27
C GLU A 212 -3.55 22.52 -10.79
N LYS A 213 -4.30 22.58 -11.90
CA LYS A 213 -4.88 21.37 -12.50
C LYS A 213 -3.81 20.36 -12.92
N ASN A 214 -2.68 20.83 -13.45
CA ASN A 214 -1.55 19.98 -13.82
C ASN A 214 -0.94 19.32 -12.58
N THR A 215 -0.74 20.07 -11.50
CA THR A 215 -0.26 19.54 -10.21
C THR A 215 -1.19 18.46 -9.65
N ILE A 216 -2.51 18.68 -9.71
CA ILE A 216 -3.50 17.67 -9.31
C ILE A 216 -3.41 16.43 -10.21
N ARG A 217 -3.25 16.62 -11.53
CA ARG A 217 -3.12 15.52 -12.48
C ARG A 217 -1.91 14.65 -12.16
N GLU A 218 -0.76 15.26 -11.90
CA GLU A 218 0.46 14.55 -11.48
C GLU A 218 0.20 13.73 -10.22
N ALA A 219 -0.46 14.33 -9.24
CA ALA A 219 -0.77 13.66 -7.98
C ALA A 219 -1.73 12.47 -8.16
N LEU A 220 -2.73 12.60 -9.03
CA LEU A 220 -3.64 11.51 -9.38
C LEU A 220 -2.93 10.39 -10.15
N ILE A 221 -1.98 10.70 -11.03
CA ILE A 221 -1.15 9.69 -11.71
C ILE A 221 -0.32 8.92 -10.68
N ILE A 222 0.40 9.62 -9.79
CA ILE A 222 1.17 8.99 -8.71
C ILE A 222 0.26 8.12 -7.85
N PHE A 223 -0.94 8.60 -7.49
CA PHE A 223 -1.93 7.80 -6.76
C PHE A 223 -2.27 6.51 -7.51
N SER A 224 -2.58 6.61 -8.81
CA SER A 224 -2.99 5.49 -9.65
C SER A 224 -1.95 4.38 -9.71
N ILE A 225 -0.67 4.75 -9.80
CA ILE A 225 0.43 3.79 -9.93
C ILE A 225 0.97 3.30 -8.59
N THR A 226 0.56 3.88 -7.46
CA THR A 226 1.00 3.45 -6.11
C THR A 226 -0.11 2.83 -5.26
N PHE A 227 -1.39 3.08 -5.53
CA PHE A 227 -2.51 2.58 -4.73
C PHE A 227 -3.79 2.29 -5.53
N PRO A 228 -3.82 1.27 -6.39
CA PRO A 228 -4.96 1.10 -7.28
C PRO A 228 -6.25 0.58 -6.63
N ASN A 229 -6.24 -0.03 -5.43
CA ASN A 229 -7.40 -0.72 -4.84
C ASN A 229 -7.94 -0.11 -3.53
N PHE A 230 -7.86 1.21 -3.37
CA PHE A 230 -8.02 1.86 -2.06
C PHE A 230 -9.43 2.43 -1.84
N PHE A 231 -10.43 1.57 -1.57
CA PHE A 231 -11.80 2.00 -1.28
C PHE A 231 -12.10 2.23 0.22
N ASN A 232 -11.26 1.72 1.12
CA ASN A 232 -11.67 1.48 2.52
C ASN A 232 -10.81 2.14 3.61
N SER A 233 -9.76 2.89 3.28
CA SER A 233 -8.92 3.52 4.32
C SER A 233 -8.65 5.01 4.06
N GLU A 234 -8.25 5.71 5.11
CA GLU A 234 -7.73 7.08 5.02
C GLU A 234 -6.42 7.11 4.20
N PRO A 235 -6.05 8.25 3.59
CA PRO A 235 -4.74 8.42 2.96
C PRO A 235 -3.63 7.84 3.86
N THR A 236 -2.92 6.81 3.38
CA THR A 236 -1.86 6.18 4.18
C THR A 236 -0.72 7.15 4.40
N SER A 237 0.06 6.96 5.48
CA SER A 237 1.29 7.70 5.71
C SER A 237 2.23 7.62 4.50
N PHE A 238 2.33 6.45 3.87
CA PHE A 238 3.11 6.25 2.66
C PHE A 238 2.64 7.15 1.50
N PHE A 239 1.33 7.25 1.25
CA PHE A 239 0.83 8.13 0.20
C PHE A 239 1.10 9.61 0.52
N ILE A 240 0.90 10.03 1.77
CA ILE A 240 1.22 11.40 2.20
C ILE A 240 2.71 11.71 2.01
N GLU A 241 3.61 10.75 2.23
CA GLU A 241 5.03 10.91 1.93
C GLU A 241 5.28 11.10 0.43
N LYS A 242 4.61 10.33 -0.45
CA LYS A 242 4.77 10.49 -1.92
C LYS A 242 4.20 11.80 -2.45
N LEU A 243 3.20 12.38 -1.79
CA LEU A 243 2.72 13.73 -2.14
C LEU A 243 3.77 14.82 -1.90
N LYS A 244 4.79 14.61 -1.06
CA LYS A 244 5.88 15.59 -0.88
C LYS A 244 6.72 15.77 -2.13
N MET A 245 6.64 14.86 -3.09
CA MET A 245 7.31 14.97 -4.40
C MET A 245 6.66 16.04 -5.29
N ILE A 246 5.46 16.49 -4.94
CA ILE A 246 4.68 17.46 -5.70
C ILE A 246 4.59 18.76 -4.93
N ASP A 247 4.82 19.89 -5.62
CA ASP A 247 4.70 21.21 -5.02
C ASP A 247 3.23 21.65 -4.89
N PHE A 248 2.70 21.50 -3.68
CA PHE A 248 1.34 21.94 -3.33
C PHE A 248 1.28 23.36 -2.73
N SER A 249 2.36 24.14 -2.77
CA SER A 249 2.39 25.51 -2.23
C SER A 249 1.25 26.38 -2.78
N LEU A 250 0.90 26.17 -4.06
CA LEU A 250 -0.16 26.87 -4.78
C LEU A 250 -1.57 26.65 -4.19
N PHE A 251 -1.78 25.59 -3.42
CA PHE A 251 -3.11 25.20 -2.91
C PHE A 251 -3.41 25.70 -1.50
N ARG A 252 -2.39 26.16 -0.77
CA ARG A 252 -2.47 26.43 0.68
C ARG A 252 -3.60 27.41 1.03
N ASP A 253 -3.74 28.46 0.24
CA ASP A 253 -4.71 29.54 0.47
C ASP A 253 -6.15 29.19 0.06
N LYS A 254 -6.30 28.21 -0.84
CA LYS A 254 -7.62 27.76 -1.32
C LYS A 254 -8.18 26.66 -0.43
N LEU A 255 -7.32 25.78 0.10
CA LEU A 255 -7.73 24.68 0.97
C LEU A 255 -8.15 25.16 2.36
N SER A 256 -7.51 26.21 2.88
CA SER A 256 -7.84 26.82 4.17
C SER A 256 -9.25 27.44 4.23
N LYS A 257 -9.87 27.67 3.07
CA LYS A 257 -11.20 28.29 2.93
C LYS A 257 -12.33 27.29 2.69
N SER A 258 -12.04 25.99 2.60
CA SER A 258 -13.03 24.97 2.31
C SER A 258 -13.84 24.57 3.55
N SER A 259 -15.14 24.89 3.56
CA SER A 259 -16.06 24.61 4.67
C SER A 259 -16.37 23.13 4.91
N ARG A 260 -15.88 22.22 4.04
CA ARG A 260 -16.16 20.78 4.10
C ARG A 260 -15.08 19.96 4.81
N VAL A 261 -14.06 20.61 5.33
CA VAL A 261 -12.93 19.95 6.01
C VAL A 261 -13.10 20.17 7.51
N SER A 262 -13.26 19.09 8.27
CA SER A 262 -13.41 19.21 9.73
C SER A 262 -12.17 19.88 10.34
N HIS A 263 -12.35 20.65 11.41
CA HIS A 263 -11.26 21.38 12.07
C HIS A 263 -10.05 20.51 12.45
N LYS A 264 -10.24 19.19 12.61
CA LYS A 264 -9.16 18.22 12.90
C LYS A 264 -8.22 17.94 11.72
N VAL A 265 -8.63 18.18 10.48
CA VAL A 265 -7.81 17.91 9.28
C VAL A 265 -6.92 19.13 8.92
N LEU A 266 -7.20 20.31 9.49
CA LEU A 266 -6.47 21.55 9.21
C LEU A 266 -5.04 21.59 9.79
N GLU A 267 -4.66 20.65 10.65
CA GLU A 267 -3.30 20.59 11.23
C GLU A 267 -2.24 20.16 10.21
N ASN A 268 -2.62 19.47 9.12
CA ASN A 268 -1.69 19.06 8.07
C ASN A 268 -2.30 19.28 6.67
N PRO A 269 -1.86 20.33 5.93
CA PRO A 269 -2.35 20.62 4.58
C PRO A 269 -2.20 19.46 3.58
N LEU A 270 -1.14 18.65 3.67
CA LEU A 270 -0.95 17.49 2.79
C LEU A 270 -2.00 16.42 3.06
N ARG A 271 -2.44 16.27 4.31
CA ARG A 271 -3.52 15.34 4.65
C ARG A 271 -4.84 15.78 4.02
N VAL A 272 -5.16 17.08 4.08
CA VAL A 272 -6.34 17.66 3.41
C VAL A 272 -6.30 17.37 1.90
N ILE A 273 -5.17 17.65 1.26
CA ILE A 273 -4.95 17.38 -0.17
C ILE A 273 -5.11 15.90 -0.48
N GLY A 274 -4.51 15.05 0.36
CA GLY A 274 -4.61 13.61 0.21
C GLY A 274 -6.05 13.11 0.24
N TYR A 275 -6.92 13.68 1.09
CA TYR A 275 -8.35 13.36 1.06
C TYR A 275 -9.02 13.79 -0.25
N TYR A 276 -8.76 15.02 -0.73
CA TYR A 276 -9.33 15.48 -2.01
C TYR A 276 -8.91 14.61 -3.19
N LEU A 277 -7.61 14.28 -3.27
CA LEU A 277 -7.07 13.39 -4.28
C LEU A 277 -7.67 11.99 -4.18
N HIS A 278 -7.82 11.46 -2.96
CA HIS A 278 -8.45 10.17 -2.73
C HIS A 278 -9.90 10.13 -3.23
N TYR A 279 -10.70 11.18 -2.99
CA TYR A 279 -12.08 11.24 -3.50
C TYR A 279 -12.14 11.35 -5.00
N GLU A 280 -11.30 12.19 -5.60
CA GLU A 280 -11.29 12.34 -7.04
C GLU A 280 -10.81 11.06 -7.72
N TYR A 281 -9.77 10.42 -7.17
CA TYR A 281 -9.31 9.13 -7.62
C TYR A 281 -10.41 8.07 -7.53
N SER A 282 -11.12 7.99 -6.39
CA SER A 282 -12.22 7.03 -6.21
C SER A 282 -13.32 7.24 -7.25
N TYR A 283 -13.64 8.50 -7.57
CA TYR A 283 -14.59 8.82 -8.62
C TYR A 283 -14.10 8.34 -10.00
N ILE A 284 -12.84 8.64 -10.35
CA ILE A 284 -12.25 8.22 -11.63
C ILE A 284 -12.19 6.69 -11.74
N TYR A 285 -11.76 6.01 -10.67
CA TYR A 285 -11.75 4.55 -10.60
C TYR A 285 -13.14 3.99 -10.90
N ASN A 286 -14.18 4.51 -10.25
CA ASN A 286 -15.54 4.03 -10.48
C ASN A 286 -16.00 4.19 -11.93
N LEU A 287 -15.60 5.27 -12.59
CA LEU A 287 -15.90 5.47 -14.01
C LEU A 287 -15.16 4.45 -14.90
N ALA A 288 -13.89 4.17 -14.58
CA ALA A 288 -13.10 3.15 -15.26
C ALA A 288 -13.71 1.75 -15.06
N GLU A 289 -14.09 1.41 -13.82
CA GLU A 289 -14.74 0.14 -13.48
C GLU A 289 -16.09 0.00 -14.19
N PHE A 290 -16.92 1.04 -14.20
CA PHE A 290 -18.17 1.04 -14.95
C PHE A 290 -17.95 0.79 -16.44
N SER A 291 -16.96 1.46 -17.03
CA SER A 291 -16.64 1.31 -18.45
C SER A 291 -16.28 -0.15 -18.78
N GLN A 292 -15.50 -0.80 -17.93
CA GLN A 292 -15.19 -2.22 -18.06
C GLN A 292 -16.41 -3.13 -17.85
N ILE A 293 -17.28 -2.80 -16.90
CA ILE A 293 -18.53 -3.55 -16.66
C ILE A 293 -19.42 -3.49 -17.91
N VAL A 294 -19.57 -2.30 -18.52
CA VAL A 294 -20.35 -2.12 -19.75
C VAL A 294 -19.73 -2.84 -20.94
N GLU A 295 -18.40 -2.81 -21.07
CA GLU A 295 -17.72 -3.57 -22.11
C GLU A 295 -17.96 -5.07 -21.95
N LYS A 296 -17.86 -5.59 -20.71
CA LYS A 296 -18.15 -6.99 -20.39
C LYS A 296 -19.61 -7.34 -20.61
N SER A 297 -20.56 -6.45 -20.32
CA SER A 297 -21.99 -6.72 -20.50
C SER A 297 -22.42 -6.87 -21.96
N ARG A 298 -21.60 -6.40 -22.91
CA ARG A 298 -21.79 -6.67 -24.34
C ARG A 298 -21.49 -8.13 -24.72
N SER A 299 -20.81 -8.89 -23.86
CA SER A 299 -20.64 -10.33 -24.05
C SER A 299 -21.89 -11.10 -23.63
N GLU A 300 -22.34 -12.04 -24.46
CA GLU A 300 -23.56 -12.83 -24.22
C GLU A 300 -23.54 -13.54 -22.86
N ARG A 301 -22.39 -14.08 -22.45
CA ARG A 301 -22.25 -14.79 -21.18
C ARG A 301 -22.47 -13.89 -19.96
N PHE A 302 -22.14 -12.60 -20.05
CA PHE A 302 -22.27 -11.67 -18.93
C PHE A 302 -23.68 -11.12 -18.83
N SER A 303 -24.29 -10.75 -19.96
CA SER A 303 -25.67 -10.23 -20.01
C SER A 303 -26.71 -11.29 -19.61
N THR A 304 -26.44 -12.57 -19.82
CA THR A 304 -27.31 -13.65 -19.31
C THR A 304 -27.17 -13.88 -17.81
N LYS A 305 -26.07 -13.44 -17.18
CA LYS A 305 -25.80 -13.66 -15.76
C LYS A 305 -26.26 -12.49 -14.88
N TYR A 306 -26.25 -11.28 -15.40
CA TYR A 306 -26.54 -10.06 -14.65
C TYR A 306 -27.62 -9.24 -15.37
N SER A 307 -28.64 -8.79 -14.65
CA SER A 307 -29.73 -7.97 -15.20
C SER A 307 -29.34 -6.52 -15.43
N GLY A 308 -28.30 -6.03 -14.76
CA GLY A 308 -27.90 -4.63 -14.85
C GLY A 308 -26.73 -4.26 -13.94
N VAL A 309 -26.62 -2.96 -13.65
CA VAL A 309 -25.67 -2.38 -12.70
C VAL A 309 -26.40 -1.67 -11.58
N GLN A 310 -25.90 -1.79 -10.36
CA GLN A 310 -26.40 -1.10 -9.19
C GLN A 310 -25.31 -0.19 -8.63
N ILE A 311 -25.72 0.93 -8.05
CA ILE A 311 -24.84 1.79 -7.26
C ILE A 311 -24.95 1.32 -5.81
N LEU A 312 -23.90 0.69 -5.30
CA LEU A 312 -23.83 0.32 -3.89
C LEU A 312 -23.12 1.39 -3.10
N ASN A 313 -23.66 1.67 -1.92
CA ASN A 313 -23.01 2.52 -0.95
C ASN A 313 -21.99 1.70 -0.12
N ASN A 314 -20.72 2.09 -0.15
CA ASN A 314 -19.66 1.48 0.65
C ASN A 314 -19.34 2.32 1.91
N GLY A 315 -20.34 2.51 2.78
CA GLY A 315 -20.18 3.17 4.08
C GLY A 315 -20.07 4.70 4.06
N CYS A 316 -20.69 5.37 3.09
CA CYS A 316 -20.84 6.83 3.04
C CYS A 316 -22.29 7.27 3.30
N GLU A 317 -22.52 8.56 3.56
CA GLU A 317 -23.88 9.10 3.88
C GLU A 317 -24.82 9.15 2.67
N CYS A 318 -24.36 8.75 1.47
CA CYS A 318 -25.18 8.85 0.26
C CYS A 318 -26.44 7.97 0.27
N GLN A 319 -26.52 6.96 1.13
CA GLN A 319 -27.66 6.03 1.18
C GLN A 319 -28.90 6.70 1.77
N GLU A 320 -28.72 7.56 2.78
CA GLU A 320 -29.83 8.29 3.42
C GLU A 320 -30.45 9.32 2.46
N ILE A 321 -29.66 9.80 1.50
CA ILE A 321 -30.06 10.87 0.58
C ILE A 321 -30.59 10.29 -0.74
N PHE A 322 -29.99 9.20 -1.25
CA PHE A 322 -30.25 8.70 -2.61
C PHE A 322 -30.76 7.25 -2.68
N GLY A 323 -30.66 6.46 -1.61
CA GLY A 323 -31.07 5.04 -1.60
C GLY A 323 -30.19 4.12 -2.47
N GLU A 324 -30.66 2.89 -2.70
CA GLU A 324 -30.06 1.96 -3.68
C GLU A 324 -30.63 2.25 -5.07
N GLU A 325 -29.76 2.53 -6.05
CA GLU A 325 -30.17 2.74 -7.44
C GLU A 325 -29.76 1.55 -8.31
N LYS A 326 -30.72 0.96 -9.03
CA LYS A 326 -30.52 -0.17 -9.95
C LYS A 326 -30.91 0.21 -11.36
N TYR A 327 -30.04 -0.12 -12.31
CA TYR A 327 -30.19 0.20 -13.72
C TYR A 327 -30.04 -1.08 -14.56
N GLU A 328 -31.12 -1.50 -15.22
CA GLU A 328 -31.07 -2.60 -16.20
C GLU A 328 -30.21 -2.24 -17.40
N TRP A 329 -29.52 -3.21 -18.01
CA TRP A 329 -28.67 -2.96 -19.19
C TRP A 329 -29.43 -2.25 -20.32
N SER A 330 -30.70 -2.61 -20.53
CA SER A 330 -31.59 -2.02 -21.54
C SER A 330 -31.90 -0.54 -21.30
N LYS A 331 -31.79 -0.06 -20.06
CA LYS A 331 -32.15 1.30 -19.64
C LYS A 331 -30.94 2.23 -19.60
N ILE A 332 -29.72 1.70 -19.63
CA ILE A 332 -28.47 2.48 -19.56
C ILE A 332 -28.16 3.08 -20.93
N LYS A 333 -28.50 4.36 -21.11
CA LYS A 333 -28.09 5.17 -22.27
C LYS A 333 -26.77 5.90 -22.05
N SER A 334 -26.43 6.17 -20.79
CA SER A 334 -25.23 6.86 -20.33
C SER A 334 -24.83 6.34 -18.96
N ILE A 335 -23.58 6.58 -18.54
CA ILE A 335 -23.11 6.25 -17.19
C ILE A 335 -24.05 6.91 -16.18
N PRO A 336 -24.68 6.15 -15.26
CA PRO A 336 -25.41 6.74 -14.15
C PRO A 336 -24.52 7.73 -13.38
N SER A 337 -25.08 8.66 -12.63
CA SER A 337 -24.25 9.58 -11.85
C SER A 337 -24.08 9.05 -10.44
N ILE A 338 -22.84 8.84 -10.01
CA ILE A 338 -22.58 8.60 -8.59
C ILE A 338 -22.85 9.90 -7.82
N PRO A 339 -23.63 9.87 -6.73
CA PRO A 339 -23.82 11.03 -5.88
C PRO A 339 -22.49 11.61 -5.41
N ARG A 340 -22.27 12.91 -5.63
CA ARG A 340 -21.03 13.60 -5.20
C ARG A 340 -21.21 14.29 -3.85
N ASN A 341 -21.45 13.50 -2.80
CA ASN A 341 -21.26 14.05 -1.46
C ASN A 341 -19.75 14.06 -1.12
N GLY A 342 -19.32 15.00 -0.27
CA GLY A 342 -17.99 14.88 0.33
C GLY A 342 -17.93 13.53 1.03
N PHE A 343 -16.84 12.76 0.89
CA PHE A 343 -16.73 11.42 1.48
C PHE A 343 -17.53 10.30 0.79
N CYS A 344 -18.06 10.51 -0.42
CA CYS A 344 -18.74 9.43 -1.16
C CYS A 344 -17.78 8.27 -1.48
N ARG A 345 -18.24 7.05 -1.17
CA ARG A 345 -17.57 5.78 -1.47
C ARG A 345 -18.44 4.84 -2.31
N CYS A 346 -19.49 5.37 -2.94
CA CYS A 346 -20.37 4.53 -3.76
C CYS A 346 -19.59 3.90 -4.91
N ILE A 347 -19.96 2.67 -5.27
CA ILE A 347 -19.33 1.87 -6.33
C ILE A 347 -20.36 1.29 -7.27
N TYR A 348 -19.95 1.01 -8.51
CA TYR A 348 -20.78 0.27 -9.46
C TYR A 348 -20.58 -1.23 -9.31
N LEU A 349 -21.67 -1.97 -9.20
CA LEU A 349 -21.61 -3.43 -9.17
C LEU A 349 -22.65 -4.03 -10.11
N PRO A 350 -22.31 -5.09 -10.87
CA PRO A 350 -23.32 -5.87 -11.57
C PRO A 350 -24.30 -6.50 -10.56
N TYR A 351 -25.59 -6.53 -10.88
CA TYR A 351 -26.59 -7.23 -10.06
C TYR A 351 -27.33 -8.30 -10.86
N TYR A 352 -27.81 -9.31 -10.14
CA TYR A 352 -28.50 -10.47 -10.69
C TYR A 352 -29.91 -10.13 -11.16
#